data_AF-A0AAN7SRG4-F1
#
_entry.id   AF-A0AAN7SRG4-F1
#
_cell.length_a   1.000
_cell.length_b   1.000
_cell.length_c   1.000
_cell.angle_alpha   90.00
_cell.angle_beta   90.00
_cell.angle_gamma   90.00
#
_symmetry.space_group_name_H-M   'P 1'
#
loop_
_entity.id
_entity.type
_entity.pdbx_description
1 polymer ?
#
loop_
_entity_poly.entity_id
_entity_poly.type
_entity_poly.pdbx_seq_one_letter_code
_entity_poly.pdbx_strand_id
1 'polypeptide(L)'
;MSLLATNGSLGDPEDLDVLRIKEPSVKQSIEELNKATRDCFQKTTEINKEGQYEYLLQLCTKTLLFTMSASTILNLFGCGVFREDELVQVYEDICERMVLHGEIIDQEDEFILMRLIEKVTAIKSNLVTPSTTCQPNDLDELTTEILPSTSRDADYYLLVKFNKIMVLEDSAVAFRGIPYARPPIDDLRFKSAQPLNSISYCWNNTTPLLTHNATNYCLQIYGNGTVAGSEDCLTLDVVTPYVRPNFRLGVLGFLAVKELTESVHLPTSGNYGLSDIVQALKWIQYNIEHFGGDRRSVTLFGHRAGATLVTALAATRGAEKLFKQAWATSGGAIFPGKTLMESEMGNKHYMSNVQCESAECLLKADAEYLVNSVTDTWRKPQPDLPSKTEEPDKRHEWLVLDGNILKEHPGQIWASEEGLPVKLVLGTTAHAGASEKLFFKHKEWTEELVRQHVEDSKLGQLNVVDEVLKLYPSTYQGLSAMISDIRIVCPLLAVSTQMRNATFYVVTQTRGELNVADVDSDVDAILGRYEPKTAEQKRYVSALQQLFYYFVWHGKVQPQQLSNKILIVEQDVVSAANYTHCDYWIKKDIVPRYAQLD
;
A
#
# COMPACT_ATOMS: atom_id res chain seq x y z
N MET A 1 21.45 42.60 9.53
CA MET A 1 21.96 43.98 9.57
C MET A 1 23.43 43.90 9.21
N SER A 2 24.01 44.60 8.25
CA SER A 2 23.65 45.67 7.34
C SER A 2 25.01 46.08 6.78
N LEU A 3 25.21 46.19 5.46
CA LEU A 3 26.23 47.07 4.90
C LEU A 3 25.92 47.32 3.42
N LEU A 4 25.31 48.48 3.18
CA LEU A 4 25.27 49.23 1.93
C LEU A 4 26.69 49.79 1.67
N ALA A 5 27.31 49.49 0.53
CA ALA A 5 27.27 50.24 -0.74
C ALA A 5 28.16 51.49 -0.77
N THR A 6 29.14 51.53 -1.69
CA THR A 6 29.50 52.72 -2.47
C THR A 6 30.26 52.34 -3.75
N ASN A 7 29.92 53.08 -4.81
CA ASN A 7 30.21 52.92 -6.23
C ASN A 7 31.61 53.38 -6.70
N GLY A 8 31.96 52.94 -7.92
CA GLY A 8 32.87 53.59 -8.89
C GLY A 8 33.18 52.65 -10.07
N SER A 9 32.36 52.65 -11.14
CA SER A 9 32.63 53.23 -12.49
C SER A 9 33.81 52.57 -13.24
N LEU A 10 33.78 52.14 -14.51
CA LEU A 10 33.04 52.54 -15.72
C LEU A 10 33.31 51.45 -16.79
N GLY A 11 32.34 51.16 -17.67
CA GLY A 11 32.53 50.35 -18.86
C GLY A 11 31.21 49.79 -19.40
N ASP A 12 30.62 50.49 -20.39
CA ASP A 12 29.40 50.11 -21.11
C ASP A 12 29.46 48.70 -21.72
N PRO A 13 28.34 47.95 -21.68
CA PRO A 13 28.05 46.86 -22.61
C PRO A 13 26.87 47.20 -23.53
N GLU A 14 27.09 47.07 -24.83
CA GLU A 14 26.01 46.83 -25.80
C GLU A 14 25.38 45.46 -25.55
N ASP A 15 24.08 45.37 -25.88
CA ASP A 15 23.21 44.19 -25.98
C ASP A 15 22.74 43.50 -24.69
N LEU A 16 21.59 43.95 -24.17
CA LEU A 16 20.36 43.14 -23.98
C LEU A 16 19.28 43.98 -23.28
N ASP A 17 18.50 44.70 -24.08
CA ASP A 17 17.39 45.53 -23.59
C ASP A 17 16.07 44.76 -23.64
N VAL A 18 15.36 44.81 -22.51
CA VAL A 18 14.02 44.27 -22.28
C VAL A 18 13.01 45.11 -23.05
N LEU A 19 12.45 44.57 -24.13
CA LEU A 19 11.27 45.15 -24.78
C LEU A 19 9.98 44.51 -24.26
N ARG A 20 9.27 45.28 -23.42
CA ARG A 20 7.83 45.15 -23.18
C ARG A 20 7.09 45.09 -24.52
N ILE A 21 6.44 43.97 -24.79
CA ILE A 21 5.55 43.81 -25.95
C ILE A 21 4.25 44.57 -25.64
N LYS A 22 3.98 45.61 -26.44
CA LYS A 22 2.65 46.23 -26.58
C LYS A 22 1.80 45.30 -27.45
N GLU A 23 0.61 44.94 -26.97
CA GLU A 23 -0.48 44.39 -27.80
C GLU A 23 -1.08 45.50 -28.67
N PRO A 24 -1.00 45.39 -30.01
CA PRO A 24 -2.18 45.73 -30.82
C PRO A 24 -2.40 44.87 -32.08
N SER A 25 -1.82 43.66 -32.21
CA SER A 25 -2.00 42.82 -33.42
C SER A 25 -3.22 41.88 -33.42
N VAL A 26 -3.84 41.60 -32.27
CA VAL A 26 -4.92 40.57 -32.20
C VAL A 26 -6.27 41.08 -32.71
N LYS A 27 -6.62 42.36 -32.46
CA LYS A 27 -7.91 42.92 -32.90
C LYS A 27 -8.01 43.07 -34.42
N GLN A 28 -6.92 43.47 -35.08
CA GLN A 28 -6.89 43.66 -36.53
C GLN A 28 -7.00 42.30 -37.26
N SER A 29 -6.38 41.25 -36.70
CA SER A 29 -6.53 39.87 -37.20
C SER A 29 -7.94 39.31 -37.00
N ILE A 30 -8.63 39.64 -35.89
CA ILE A 30 -10.01 39.20 -35.65
C ILE A 30 -11.00 39.90 -36.59
N GLU A 31 -10.82 41.19 -36.89
CA GLU A 31 -11.67 41.91 -37.86
C GLU A 31 -11.44 41.42 -39.30
N GLU A 32 -10.21 41.11 -39.69
CA GLU A 32 -9.90 40.48 -40.98
C GLU A 32 -10.47 39.06 -41.08
N LEU A 33 -10.42 38.28 -40.00
CA LEU A 33 -11.00 36.93 -39.94
C LEU A 33 -12.54 37.00 -40.04
N ASN A 34 -13.18 37.90 -39.28
CA ASN A 34 -14.63 38.10 -39.34
C ASN A 34 -15.11 38.66 -40.69
N LYS A 35 -14.26 39.39 -41.41
CA LYS A 35 -14.53 39.83 -42.79
C LYS A 35 -14.43 38.65 -43.76
N ALA A 36 -13.39 37.82 -43.66
CA ALA A 36 -13.23 36.62 -44.46
C ALA A 36 -14.36 35.60 -44.24
N THR A 37 -14.83 35.43 -43.01
CA THR A 37 -15.97 34.56 -42.67
C THR A 37 -17.27 35.07 -43.28
N ARG A 38 -17.51 36.39 -43.23
CA ARG A 38 -18.69 37.02 -43.87
C ARG A 38 -18.63 36.92 -45.39
N ASP A 39 -17.49 37.20 -46.01
CA ASP A 39 -17.29 37.09 -47.47
C ASP A 39 -17.44 35.63 -47.94
N CYS A 40 -17.02 34.65 -47.11
CA CYS A 40 -17.21 33.23 -47.38
C CYS A 40 -18.69 32.86 -47.36
N PHE A 41 -19.43 33.29 -46.33
CA PHE A 41 -20.87 33.04 -46.17
C PHE A 41 -21.72 33.72 -47.26
N GLN A 42 -21.32 34.93 -47.68
CA GLN A 42 -22.00 35.70 -48.72
C GLN A 42 -21.77 35.10 -50.11
N LYS A 43 -20.57 34.58 -50.40
CA LYS A 43 -20.32 33.79 -51.62
C LYS A 43 -21.04 32.44 -51.64
N THR A 44 -21.24 31.80 -50.48
CA THR A 44 -22.03 30.55 -50.42
C THR A 44 -23.52 30.80 -50.68
N THR A 45 -24.03 31.99 -50.34
CA THR A 45 -25.43 32.37 -50.63
C THR A 45 -25.67 32.77 -52.08
N GLU A 46 -24.67 33.31 -52.79
CA GLU A 46 -24.77 33.59 -54.23
C GLU A 46 -24.61 32.35 -55.12
N ILE A 47 -23.88 31.31 -54.68
CA ILE A 47 -23.68 30.04 -55.41
C ILE A 47 -24.82 29.04 -55.13
N ASN A 48 -26.02 29.52 -54.83
CA ASN A 48 -27.18 28.69 -54.51
C ASN A 48 -27.93 28.18 -55.76
N LYS A 49 -27.22 27.62 -56.76
CA LYS A 49 -27.88 27.05 -57.95
C LYS A 49 -27.39 25.72 -58.50
N GLU A 50 -26.26 25.12 -58.11
CA GLU A 50 -25.80 23.88 -58.77
C GLU A 50 -25.22 22.79 -57.85
N GLY A 51 -25.85 22.58 -56.68
CA GLY A 51 -25.87 21.24 -56.06
C GLY A 51 -24.52 20.57 -55.73
N GLN A 52 -23.50 21.31 -55.31
CA GLN A 52 -22.28 20.74 -54.72
C GLN A 52 -22.15 21.21 -53.25
N TYR A 53 -22.88 20.55 -52.35
CA TYR A 53 -23.03 20.96 -50.95
C TYR A 53 -22.01 20.31 -49.99
N GLU A 54 -21.58 19.07 -50.19
CA GLU A 54 -20.85 18.33 -49.14
C GLU A 54 -19.38 18.76 -48.96
N TYR A 55 -18.68 19.11 -50.04
CA TYR A 55 -17.23 19.33 -49.95
C TYR A 55 -16.86 20.73 -49.41
N LEU A 56 -17.63 21.76 -49.79
CA LEU A 56 -17.40 23.15 -49.35
C LEU A 56 -17.88 23.41 -47.92
N LEU A 57 -18.97 22.74 -47.50
CA LEU A 57 -19.44 22.79 -46.11
C LEU A 57 -18.43 22.10 -45.19
N GLN A 58 -17.92 20.91 -45.55
CA GLN A 58 -16.86 20.25 -44.79
C GLN A 58 -15.59 21.09 -44.68
N LEU A 59 -15.19 21.81 -45.73
CA LEU A 59 -14.00 22.65 -45.69
C LEU A 59 -14.19 23.89 -44.80
N CYS A 60 -15.37 24.51 -44.82
CA CYS A 60 -15.69 25.65 -43.95
C CYS A 60 -15.82 25.23 -42.49
N THR A 61 -16.52 24.12 -42.21
CA THR A 61 -16.70 23.59 -40.84
C THR A 61 -15.38 23.14 -40.24
N LYS A 62 -14.50 22.48 -41.02
CA LYS A 62 -13.14 22.16 -40.58
C LYS A 62 -12.31 23.41 -40.29
N THR A 63 -12.39 24.45 -41.13
CA THR A 63 -11.61 25.68 -40.91
C THR A 63 -12.10 26.48 -39.70
N LEU A 64 -13.41 26.53 -39.45
CA LEU A 64 -13.99 27.17 -38.26
C LEU A 64 -13.63 26.43 -36.96
N LEU A 65 -13.68 25.09 -36.94
CA LEU A 65 -13.30 24.29 -35.77
C LEU A 65 -11.79 24.32 -35.46
N PHE A 66 -10.94 24.67 -36.43
CA PHE A 66 -9.50 24.85 -36.21
C PHE A 66 -9.13 26.19 -35.56
N THR A 67 -10.05 27.16 -35.43
CA THR A 67 -9.70 28.55 -35.07
C THR A 67 -10.48 29.14 -33.88
N MET A 68 -11.43 28.41 -33.28
CA MET A 68 -12.31 28.94 -32.21
C MET A 68 -11.99 28.37 -30.82
N SER A 69 -12.12 29.19 -29.78
CA SER A 69 -11.98 28.76 -28.37
C SER A 69 -13.17 27.92 -27.90
N ALA A 70 -12.94 27.00 -26.95
CA ALA A 70 -13.96 26.08 -26.41
C ALA A 70 -15.23 26.79 -25.89
N SER A 71 -15.08 27.95 -25.25
CA SER A 71 -16.17 28.81 -24.78
C SER A 71 -17.12 29.25 -25.91
N THR A 72 -16.57 29.58 -27.08
CA THR A 72 -17.38 30.02 -28.23
C THR A 72 -18.15 28.86 -28.86
N ILE A 73 -17.58 27.66 -28.82
CA ILE A 73 -18.22 26.43 -29.31
C ILE A 73 -19.41 26.07 -28.42
N LEU A 74 -19.32 26.22 -27.08
CA LEU A 74 -20.46 26.02 -26.18
C LEU A 74 -21.60 27.03 -26.33
N ASN A 75 -21.29 28.30 -26.59
CA ASN A 75 -22.32 29.29 -26.83
C ASN A 75 -23.15 28.99 -28.09
N LEU A 76 -22.52 28.42 -29.13
CA LEU A 76 -23.20 27.95 -30.34
C LEU A 76 -24.01 26.65 -30.08
N PHE A 77 -23.53 25.76 -29.21
CA PHE A 77 -24.29 24.59 -28.74
C PHE A 77 -25.56 24.97 -27.97
N GLY A 78 -25.50 26.01 -27.13
CA GLY A 78 -26.67 26.53 -26.40
C GLY A 78 -27.75 27.15 -27.30
N CYS A 79 -27.42 27.49 -28.54
CA CYS A 79 -28.33 28.15 -29.49
C CYS A 79 -28.95 27.21 -30.53
N GLY A 80 -28.67 25.89 -30.49
CA GLY A 80 -29.29 24.90 -31.39
C GLY A 80 -28.83 24.99 -32.86
N VAL A 81 -27.60 25.43 -33.11
CA VAL A 81 -27.07 25.69 -34.46
C VAL A 81 -26.66 24.41 -35.23
N PHE A 82 -26.41 23.29 -34.54
CA PHE A 82 -25.92 22.03 -35.13
C PHE A 82 -26.95 20.89 -35.03
N ARG A 83 -26.99 20.01 -36.05
CA ARG A 83 -27.83 18.79 -36.04
C ARG A 83 -27.16 17.63 -35.28
N GLU A 84 -27.95 16.68 -34.76
CA GLU A 84 -27.49 15.58 -33.89
C GLU A 84 -26.42 14.67 -34.51
N ASP A 85 -26.46 14.49 -35.82
CA ASP A 85 -25.49 13.72 -36.61
C ASP A 85 -24.15 14.47 -36.77
N GLU A 86 -24.18 15.79 -36.94
CA GLU A 86 -22.99 16.65 -36.99
C GLU A 86 -22.28 16.71 -35.62
N LEU A 87 -23.03 16.56 -34.52
CA LEU A 87 -22.56 16.56 -33.13
C LEU A 87 -21.67 15.36 -32.78
N VAL A 88 -22.01 14.17 -33.28
CA VAL A 88 -21.21 12.95 -33.06
C VAL A 88 -19.88 13.05 -33.79
N GLN A 89 -19.89 13.62 -34.99
CA GLN A 89 -18.69 13.76 -35.82
C GLN A 89 -17.72 14.81 -35.25
N VAL A 90 -18.25 15.91 -34.69
CA VAL A 90 -17.43 16.91 -33.96
C VAL A 90 -16.80 16.32 -32.69
N TYR A 91 -17.53 15.47 -31.97
CA TYR A 91 -17.01 14.77 -30.79
C TYR A 91 -15.88 13.78 -31.16
N GLU A 92 -16.07 13.02 -32.23
CA GLU A 92 -15.07 12.08 -32.72
C GLU A 92 -13.80 12.80 -33.22
N ASP A 93 -13.92 13.90 -33.96
CA ASP A 93 -12.78 14.71 -34.42
C ASP A 93 -12.03 15.40 -33.25
N ILE A 94 -12.73 15.83 -32.19
CA ILE A 94 -12.12 16.39 -30.98
C ILE A 94 -11.36 15.30 -30.21
N CYS A 95 -11.95 14.12 -30.04
CA CYS A 95 -11.28 12.98 -29.42
C CYS A 95 -10.07 12.52 -30.25
N GLU A 96 -10.15 12.52 -31.58
CA GLU A 96 -9.02 12.16 -32.45
C GLU A 96 -7.87 13.16 -32.30
N ARG A 97 -8.15 14.47 -32.22
CA ARG A 97 -7.12 15.49 -31.92
C ARG A 97 -6.48 15.31 -30.55
N MET A 98 -7.26 15.03 -29.51
CA MET A 98 -6.76 14.82 -28.15
C MET A 98 -5.81 13.63 -28.07
N VAL A 99 -6.09 12.58 -28.85
CA VAL A 99 -5.29 11.35 -28.88
C VAL A 99 -4.05 11.47 -29.78
N LEU A 100 -4.12 12.21 -30.89
CA LEU A 100 -3.02 12.29 -31.87
C LEU A 100 -2.04 13.44 -31.65
N HIS A 101 -2.45 14.58 -31.05
CA HIS A 101 -1.62 15.79 -31.00
C HIS A 101 -1.20 16.25 -29.59
N GLY A 102 -1.72 15.66 -28.51
CA GLY A 102 -1.17 15.87 -27.16
C GLY A 102 -1.17 17.31 -26.67
N GLU A 103 -2.17 18.12 -27.05
CA GLU A 103 -2.36 19.46 -26.48
C GLU A 103 -3.01 19.38 -25.09
N ILE A 104 -2.41 20.09 -24.14
CA ILE A 104 -2.76 20.14 -22.71
C ILE A 104 -4.10 20.84 -22.52
N ILE A 105 -4.99 20.22 -21.75
CA ILE A 105 -6.24 20.81 -21.30
C ILE A 105 -6.01 21.50 -19.95
N ASP A 106 -6.33 22.78 -19.85
CA ASP A 106 -6.41 23.51 -18.57
C ASP A 106 -7.67 23.06 -17.79
N GLN A 107 -7.71 23.26 -16.47
CA GLN A 107 -8.79 22.72 -15.60
C GLN A 107 -10.22 23.16 -16.02
N GLU A 108 -10.36 24.26 -16.77
CA GLU A 108 -11.65 24.73 -17.30
C GLU A 108 -12.18 23.84 -18.45
N ASP A 109 -11.33 23.33 -19.36
CA ASP A 109 -11.80 22.59 -20.53
C ASP A 109 -12.16 21.12 -20.20
N GLU A 110 -11.59 20.54 -19.13
CA GLU A 110 -11.93 19.19 -18.65
C GLU A 110 -13.35 19.14 -18.04
N PHE A 111 -13.72 20.19 -17.30
CA PHE A 111 -15.06 20.34 -16.72
C PHE A 111 -16.13 20.54 -17.81
N ILE A 112 -15.77 21.28 -18.86
CA ILE A 112 -16.60 21.50 -20.05
C ILE A 112 -16.83 20.18 -20.82
N LEU A 113 -15.77 19.38 -21.00
CA LEU A 113 -15.85 18.08 -21.69
C LEU A 113 -16.76 17.10 -20.94
N MET A 114 -16.69 17.09 -19.61
CA MET A 114 -17.54 16.27 -18.75
C MET A 114 -19.02 16.66 -18.86
N ARG A 115 -19.36 17.96 -18.91
CA ARG A 115 -20.74 18.41 -19.14
C ARG A 115 -21.26 18.10 -20.55
N LEU A 116 -20.39 18.10 -21.55
CA LEU A 116 -20.72 17.70 -22.93
C LEU A 116 -21.01 16.19 -23.01
N ILE A 117 -20.20 15.37 -22.33
CA ILE A 117 -20.42 13.92 -22.22
C ILE A 117 -21.74 13.61 -21.52
N GLU A 118 -22.05 14.28 -20.41
CA GLU A 118 -23.32 14.09 -19.70
C GLU A 118 -24.53 14.44 -20.58
N LYS A 119 -24.50 15.56 -21.31
CA LYS A 119 -25.60 15.96 -22.20
C LYS A 119 -25.75 15.03 -23.40
N VAL A 120 -24.67 14.62 -24.06
CA VAL A 120 -24.70 13.67 -25.20
C VAL A 120 -25.20 12.29 -24.75
N THR A 121 -24.82 11.86 -23.54
CA THR A 121 -25.27 10.58 -22.96
C THR A 121 -26.75 10.65 -22.53
N ALA A 122 -27.21 11.80 -22.03
CA ALA A 122 -28.63 12.05 -21.72
C ALA A 122 -29.52 12.09 -22.98
N ILE A 123 -29.03 12.66 -24.09
CA ILE A 123 -29.72 12.66 -25.39
C ILE A 123 -29.79 11.24 -25.96
N LYS A 124 -28.69 10.48 -25.96
CA LYS A 124 -28.66 9.07 -26.42
C LYS A 124 -29.54 8.12 -25.60
N SER A 125 -29.86 8.47 -24.35
CA SER A 125 -30.72 7.67 -23.46
C SER A 125 -32.20 8.11 -23.45
N ASN A 126 -32.62 9.06 -24.30
CA ASN A 126 -33.99 9.59 -24.38
C ASN A 126 -34.55 10.12 -23.03
N LEU A 127 -33.69 10.55 -22.11
CA LEU A 127 -34.09 10.95 -20.75
C LEU A 127 -34.47 12.43 -20.60
N VAL A 128 -34.35 13.26 -21.64
CA VAL A 128 -34.75 14.68 -21.62
C VAL A 128 -35.41 15.08 -22.94
N THR A 129 -36.56 15.78 -22.87
CA THR A 129 -37.11 16.53 -24.01
C THR A 129 -36.58 17.98 -23.97
N PRO A 130 -36.15 18.58 -25.10
CA PRO A 130 -35.56 19.92 -25.08
C PRO A 130 -36.62 20.98 -24.72
N SER A 131 -36.33 21.78 -23.70
CA SER A 131 -37.02 23.05 -23.42
C SER A 131 -36.60 24.08 -24.47
N THR A 132 -37.58 24.71 -25.14
CA THR A 132 -37.39 25.63 -26.27
C THR A 132 -37.32 27.12 -25.91
N THR A 133 -37.03 27.51 -24.68
CA THR A 133 -36.98 28.94 -24.30
C THR A 133 -35.91 29.26 -23.26
N CYS A 134 -34.87 30.00 -23.63
CA CYS A 134 -33.89 30.60 -22.71
C CYS A 134 -34.35 31.99 -22.24
N GLN A 135 -34.24 32.27 -20.94
CA GLN A 135 -34.33 33.62 -20.37
C GLN A 135 -33.10 33.95 -19.48
N PRO A 136 -32.73 35.23 -19.32
CA PRO A 136 -31.34 35.64 -19.06
C PRO A 136 -30.92 35.73 -17.58
N ASN A 137 -31.52 35.01 -16.64
CA ASN A 137 -31.32 35.27 -15.20
C ASN A 137 -30.82 34.08 -14.34
N ASP A 138 -30.35 32.97 -14.93
CA ASP A 138 -29.81 31.83 -14.17
C ASP A 138 -28.29 31.94 -13.85
N LEU A 139 -27.74 33.16 -13.81
CA LEU A 139 -26.27 33.39 -13.81
C LEU A 139 -25.61 33.70 -12.45
N ASP A 140 -26.35 33.77 -11.33
CA ASP A 140 -25.82 34.35 -10.07
C ASP A 140 -25.67 33.38 -8.87
N GLU A 141 -25.84 32.06 -9.01
CA GLU A 141 -25.83 31.14 -7.85
C GLU A 141 -24.62 30.19 -7.73
N LEU A 142 -23.47 30.52 -8.34
CA LEU A 142 -22.27 29.65 -8.35
C LEU A 142 -20.95 30.33 -7.90
N THR A 143 -21.00 31.52 -7.30
CA THR A 143 -19.79 32.35 -7.05
C THR A 143 -19.36 32.53 -5.58
N THR A 144 -19.69 31.61 -4.67
CA THR A 144 -19.16 31.68 -3.28
C THR A 144 -18.68 30.34 -2.74
N GLU A 145 -17.42 29.99 -3.04
CA GLU A 145 -16.42 29.44 -2.10
C GLU A 145 -15.07 29.30 -2.83
N ILE A 146 -14.23 30.33 -2.75
CA ILE A 146 -12.84 30.30 -3.21
C ILE A 146 -11.95 30.50 -1.98
N LEU A 147 -11.20 29.46 -1.59
CA LEU A 147 -9.99 29.57 -0.77
C LEU A 147 -8.77 29.42 -1.70
N PRO A 148 -7.75 30.28 -1.62
CA PRO A 148 -6.55 30.14 -2.44
C PRO A 148 -5.56 29.19 -1.76
N SER A 149 -5.32 28.02 -2.34
CA SER A 149 -4.15 27.21 -2.00
C SER A 149 -3.03 27.46 -3.00
N THR A 150 -2.07 28.30 -2.61
CA THR A 150 -0.74 28.33 -3.19
C THR A 150 0.05 27.12 -2.69
N SER A 151 0.16 26.08 -3.51
CA SER A 151 1.14 25.00 -3.34
C SER A 151 1.58 24.57 -4.74
N ARG A 152 2.81 24.95 -5.09
CA ARG A 152 3.54 24.35 -6.21
C ARG A 152 4.07 23.02 -5.69
N ASP A 153 3.31 21.96 -5.85
CA ASP A 153 3.73 20.55 -5.84
C ASP A 153 2.50 19.73 -6.28
N ALA A 154 2.13 19.91 -7.56
CA ALA A 154 1.08 19.10 -8.18
C ALA A 154 1.72 17.81 -8.70
N ASP A 155 1.77 16.79 -7.85
CA ASP A 155 2.00 15.42 -8.29
C ASP A 155 0.76 14.95 -9.07
N TYR A 156 0.87 14.82 -10.39
CA TYR A 156 -0.18 14.31 -11.26
C TYR A 156 -0.34 12.79 -11.05
N TYR A 157 -1.43 12.35 -10.43
CA TYR A 157 -1.80 10.92 -10.30
C TYR A 157 -2.85 10.55 -11.35
N LEU A 158 -2.59 9.50 -12.11
CA LEU A 158 -3.38 9.10 -13.26
C LEU A 158 -4.64 8.30 -12.83
N LEU A 159 -5.82 8.78 -13.20
CA LEU A 159 -7.10 8.08 -13.08
C LEU A 159 -7.10 6.84 -14.00
N VAL A 160 -6.92 5.64 -13.45
CA VAL A 160 -6.98 4.39 -14.23
C VAL A 160 -8.44 4.00 -14.47
N LYS A 161 -8.97 4.32 -15.65
CA LYS A 161 -10.30 3.91 -16.09
C LYS A 161 -10.25 2.47 -16.61
N PHE A 162 -10.66 1.50 -15.79
CA PHE A 162 -10.71 0.09 -16.19
C PHE A 162 -11.85 -0.15 -17.20
N ASN A 163 -11.51 -0.37 -18.47
CA ASN A 163 -12.45 -0.97 -19.42
C ASN A 163 -12.62 -2.46 -19.07
N LYS A 164 -13.71 -2.77 -18.36
CA LYS A 164 -14.27 -4.11 -18.05
C LYS A 164 -13.48 -5.34 -18.53
N ILE A 165 -12.75 -5.96 -17.60
CA ILE A 165 -12.53 -7.42 -17.59
C ILE A 165 -12.70 -7.88 -16.14
N MET A 166 -13.87 -8.44 -15.83
CA MET A 166 -14.27 -8.91 -14.49
C MET A 166 -14.10 -10.42 -14.43
N VAL A 167 -13.47 -10.95 -13.38
CA VAL A 167 -13.54 -12.38 -13.05
C VAL A 167 -14.45 -12.54 -11.85
N LEU A 168 -15.48 -13.38 -11.99
CA LEU A 168 -16.41 -13.72 -10.92
C LEU A 168 -15.91 -15.03 -10.29
N GLU A 169 -15.34 -14.97 -9.10
CA GLU A 169 -14.91 -16.14 -8.33
C GLU A 169 -15.81 -16.23 -7.09
N ASP A 170 -16.54 -17.34 -6.93
CA ASP A 170 -17.34 -17.66 -5.74
C ASP A 170 -18.25 -16.51 -5.24
N SER A 171 -18.88 -15.79 -6.17
CA SER A 171 -19.78 -14.64 -5.92
C SER A 171 -19.08 -13.34 -5.48
N ALA A 172 -17.75 -13.25 -5.57
CA ALA A 172 -16.97 -12.04 -5.41
C ALA A 172 -16.33 -11.61 -6.75
N VAL A 173 -16.14 -10.31 -6.95
CA VAL A 173 -15.42 -9.78 -8.12
C VAL A 173 -13.94 -9.73 -7.77
N ALA A 174 -13.13 -10.53 -8.47
CA ALA A 174 -11.69 -10.57 -8.30
C ALA A 174 -10.99 -9.87 -9.49
N PHE A 175 -10.10 -8.93 -9.17
CA PHE A 175 -9.12 -8.33 -10.07
C PHE A 175 -7.76 -8.80 -9.59
N ARG A 176 -7.01 -9.50 -10.44
CA ARG A 176 -5.70 -10.04 -10.06
C ARG A 176 -4.57 -9.33 -10.79
N GLY A 177 -3.45 -9.12 -10.11
CA GLY A 177 -2.23 -8.62 -10.72
C GLY A 177 -2.27 -7.16 -11.16
N ILE A 178 -3.01 -6.29 -10.46
CA ILE A 178 -3.06 -4.85 -10.76
C ILE A 178 -1.74 -4.21 -10.31
N PRO A 179 -0.94 -3.57 -11.19
CA PRO A 179 0.25 -2.84 -10.77
C PRO A 179 -0.14 -1.63 -9.92
N TYR A 180 0.50 -1.46 -8.76
CA TYR A 180 0.26 -0.30 -7.88
C TYR A 180 1.45 0.67 -7.82
N ALA A 181 2.61 0.25 -8.31
CA ALA A 181 3.84 1.04 -8.40
C ALA A 181 4.64 0.62 -9.65
N ARG A 182 5.62 1.43 -10.05
CA ARG A 182 6.55 1.06 -11.13
C ARG A 182 7.37 -0.18 -10.72
N PRO A 183 7.61 -1.14 -11.63
CA PRO A 183 8.45 -2.31 -11.34
C PRO A 183 9.82 -1.88 -10.78
N PRO A 184 10.25 -2.43 -9.63
CA PRO A 184 11.47 -2.01 -8.94
C PRO A 184 12.71 -2.70 -9.53
N ILE A 185 12.79 -2.72 -10.86
CA ILE A 185 13.87 -3.32 -11.65
C ILE A 185 14.86 -2.25 -12.12
N ASP A 186 16.03 -2.67 -12.57
CA ASP A 186 17.08 -1.81 -13.12
C ASP A 186 17.40 -0.62 -12.19
N ASP A 187 17.35 0.60 -12.70
CA ASP A 187 17.63 1.84 -11.98
C ASP A 187 16.61 2.15 -10.87
N LEU A 188 15.49 1.41 -10.77
CA LEU A 188 14.50 1.54 -9.69
C LEU A 188 14.72 0.54 -8.56
N ARG A 189 15.65 -0.41 -8.71
CA ARG A 189 16.06 -1.29 -7.62
C ARG A 189 16.64 -0.46 -6.47
N PHE A 190 16.42 -0.89 -5.23
CA PHE A 190 16.86 -0.17 -4.02
C PHE A 190 16.41 1.30 -3.89
N LYS A 191 15.35 1.71 -4.59
CA LYS A 191 14.74 3.04 -4.44
C LYS A 191 13.35 2.93 -3.81
N SER A 192 12.87 4.04 -3.25
CA SER A 192 11.47 4.13 -2.80
C SER A 192 10.53 3.86 -3.97
N ALA A 193 9.42 3.15 -3.71
CA ALA A 193 8.43 2.82 -4.73
C ALA A 193 7.96 4.09 -5.45
N GLN A 194 8.02 4.08 -6.78
CA GLN A 194 7.61 5.21 -7.61
C GLN A 194 6.17 5.04 -8.08
N PRO A 195 5.35 6.10 -8.07
CA PRO A 195 3.97 6.03 -8.52
C PRO A 195 3.88 5.75 -10.02
N LEU A 196 2.77 5.16 -10.45
CA LEU A 196 2.41 5.02 -11.85
C LEU A 196 1.93 6.38 -12.38
N ASN A 197 2.85 7.14 -12.96
CA ASN A 197 2.59 8.48 -13.49
C ASN A 197 2.26 8.50 -15.00
N SER A 198 2.18 7.33 -15.65
CA SER A 198 1.79 7.18 -17.06
C SER A 198 0.96 5.92 -17.28
N ILE A 199 -0.08 6.03 -18.12
CA ILE A 199 -0.92 4.91 -18.54
C ILE A 199 -0.14 3.85 -19.32
N SER A 200 0.98 4.25 -19.94
CA SER A 200 1.88 3.33 -20.67
C SER A 200 2.50 2.25 -19.78
N TYR A 201 2.52 2.45 -18.45
CA TYR A 201 2.95 1.44 -17.49
C TYR A 201 1.84 0.43 -17.16
N CYS A 202 0.58 0.77 -17.44
CA CYS A 202 -0.57 -0.11 -17.27
C CYS A 202 -0.99 -0.78 -18.58
N TRP A 203 -0.66 -0.17 -19.73
CA TRP A 203 -1.01 -0.62 -21.08
C TRP A 203 0.16 -0.48 -22.05
N ASN A 204 0.49 -1.57 -22.74
CA ASN A 204 1.22 -1.49 -24.00
C ASN A 204 0.17 -1.51 -25.11
N ASN A 205 0.24 -0.61 -26.10
CA ASN A 205 -0.78 -0.37 -27.15
C ASN A 205 -1.18 -1.61 -28.00
N THR A 206 -0.61 -2.78 -27.72
CA THR A 206 -0.85 -4.07 -28.39
C THR A 206 -1.53 -5.12 -27.50
N THR A 207 -1.56 -4.98 -26.17
CA THR A 207 -2.23 -5.95 -25.27
C THR A 207 -2.72 -5.26 -23.98
N PRO A 208 -4.02 -5.33 -23.65
CA PRO A 208 -4.50 -4.93 -22.32
C PRO A 208 -3.82 -5.79 -21.25
N LEU A 209 -3.40 -5.20 -20.14
CA LEU A 209 -2.97 -5.95 -18.97
C LEU A 209 -4.20 -6.67 -18.41
N LEU A 210 -4.31 -7.97 -18.70
CA LEU A 210 -5.47 -8.76 -18.34
C LEU A 210 -5.42 -9.04 -16.83
N THR A 211 -6.19 -8.30 -16.03
CA THR A 211 -6.28 -8.43 -14.55
C THR A 211 -7.02 -9.70 -14.10
N HIS A 212 -6.60 -10.85 -14.63
CA HIS A 212 -7.19 -12.17 -14.39
C HIS A 212 -6.18 -13.18 -13.81
N ASN A 213 -4.90 -13.04 -14.13
CA ASN A 213 -3.88 -13.99 -13.70
C ASN A 213 -3.23 -13.53 -12.40
N ALA A 214 -3.01 -14.48 -11.49
CA ALA A 214 -2.14 -14.25 -10.36
C ALA A 214 -0.73 -13.91 -10.86
N THR A 215 -0.16 -12.84 -10.33
CA THR A 215 1.21 -12.42 -10.64
C THR A 215 2.20 -13.13 -9.72
N ASN A 216 3.45 -13.24 -10.16
CA ASN A 216 4.52 -13.80 -9.34
C ASN A 216 4.67 -12.99 -8.04
N TYR A 217 4.87 -13.71 -6.93
CA TYR A 217 5.26 -13.08 -5.66
C TYR A 217 6.69 -12.54 -5.75
N CYS A 218 7.04 -11.63 -4.84
CA CYS A 218 8.37 -11.05 -4.82
C CYS A 218 9.46 -12.11 -4.57
N LEU A 219 10.59 -11.93 -5.24
CA LEU A 219 11.74 -12.83 -5.17
C LEU A 219 12.19 -13.07 -3.71
N GLN A 220 12.23 -14.33 -3.27
CA GLN A 220 12.61 -14.72 -1.90
C GLN A 220 13.25 -16.11 -1.83
N ILE A 221 14.01 -16.39 -0.75
CA ILE A 221 14.53 -17.72 -0.41
C ILE A 221 13.59 -18.43 0.54
N TYR A 222 13.28 -19.68 0.25
CA TYR A 222 12.50 -20.57 1.10
C TYR A 222 13.38 -21.34 2.10
N GLY A 223 12.77 -21.90 3.15
CA GLY A 223 13.48 -22.60 4.22
C GLY A 223 14.28 -23.85 3.79
N ASN A 224 14.07 -24.35 2.57
CA ASN A 224 14.84 -25.41 1.92
C ASN A 224 16.03 -24.88 1.08
N GLY A 225 16.24 -23.56 1.05
CA GLY A 225 17.30 -22.90 0.28
C GLY A 225 16.93 -22.57 -1.17
N THR A 226 15.71 -22.87 -1.65
CA THR A 226 15.32 -22.53 -3.03
C THR A 226 14.93 -21.06 -3.15
N VAL A 227 15.36 -20.40 -4.23
CA VAL A 227 14.91 -19.04 -4.61
C VAL A 227 13.72 -19.16 -5.55
N ALA A 228 12.65 -18.40 -5.31
CA ALA A 228 11.55 -18.27 -6.27
C ALA A 228 10.86 -16.90 -6.15
N GLY A 229 10.15 -16.50 -7.22
CA GLY A 229 9.48 -15.20 -7.34
C GLY A 229 10.03 -14.35 -8.49
N SER A 230 9.64 -13.08 -8.54
CA SER A 230 10.07 -12.07 -9.53
C SER A 230 10.38 -10.74 -8.84
N GLU A 231 11.26 -9.92 -9.40
CA GLU A 231 11.44 -8.52 -8.94
C GLU A 231 10.32 -7.60 -9.43
N ASP A 232 9.80 -7.85 -10.63
CA ASP A 232 8.54 -7.26 -11.07
C ASP A 232 7.39 -7.96 -10.36
N CYS A 233 7.10 -7.48 -9.15
CA CYS A 233 6.13 -8.08 -8.24
C CYS A 233 5.24 -7.05 -7.54
N LEU A 234 5.34 -5.74 -7.85
CA LEU A 234 4.58 -4.67 -7.18
C LEU A 234 3.15 -4.55 -7.72
N THR A 235 2.42 -5.64 -7.52
CA THR A 235 1.05 -5.83 -7.93
C THR A 235 0.18 -6.13 -6.72
N LEU A 236 -1.13 -5.89 -6.86
CA LEU A 236 -2.13 -6.22 -5.86
C LEU A 236 -3.29 -6.96 -6.51
N ASP A 237 -3.95 -7.76 -5.69
CA ASP A 237 -5.24 -8.36 -6.04
C ASP A 237 -6.34 -7.63 -5.26
N VAL A 238 -7.44 -7.30 -5.95
CA VAL A 238 -8.67 -6.77 -5.35
C VAL A 238 -9.75 -7.82 -5.50
N VAL A 239 -10.14 -8.47 -4.41
CA VAL A 239 -11.36 -9.29 -4.36
C VAL A 239 -12.39 -8.47 -3.63
N THR A 240 -13.22 -7.70 -4.32
CA THR A 240 -14.03 -6.63 -3.72
C THR A 240 -14.73 -7.09 -2.42
N PRO A 241 -14.42 -6.55 -1.22
CA PRO A 241 -13.50 -5.44 -0.88
C PRO A 241 -12.20 -5.83 -0.08
N TYR A 242 -11.56 -6.95 -0.37
CA TYR A 242 -10.26 -7.40 0.14
C TYR A 242 -9.12 -7.02 -0.82
N VAL A 243 -8.08 -6.35 -0.30
CA VAL A 243 -6.87 -5.95 -1.06
C VAL A 243 -5.64 -6.64 -0.48
N ARG A 244 -4.87 -7.33 -1.32
CA ARG A 244 -3.61 -7.97 -0.94
C ARG A 244 -2.45 -7.43 -1.78
N PRO A 245 -1.63 -6.52 -1.24
CA PRO A 245 -0.42 -6.06 -1.94
C PRO A 245 0.75 -7.02 -1.73
N ASN A 246 1.54 -7.22 -2.78
CA ASN A 246 2.90 -7.72 -2.66
C ASN A 246 3.85 -6.56 -2.29
N PHE A 247 4.98 -6.82 -1.63
CA PHE A 247 5.99 -5.81 -1.31
C PHE A 247 7.38 -6.46 -1.23
N ARG A 248 8.46 -5.68 -1.37
CA ARG A 248 9.83 -6.20 -1.36
C ARG A 248 10.21 -6.85 -0.03
N LEU A 249 10.99 -7.94 -0.11
CA LEU A 249 11.39 -8.77 1.02
C LEU A 249 12.92 -8.89 1.13
N GLY A 250 13.39 -9.36 2.29
CA GLY A 250 14.81 -9.64 2.55
C GLY A 250 15.71 -8.45 2.24
N VAL A 251 16.88 -8.71 1.63
CA VAL A 251 17.83 -7.65 1.26
C VAL A 251 17.28 -6.67 0.23
N LEU A 252 16.36 -7.09 -0.64
CA LEU A 252 15.74 -6.16 -1.61
C LEU A 252 14.75 -5.20 -0.94
N GLY A 253 14.12 -5.64 0.16
CA GLY A 253 13.15 -4.85 0.91
C GLY A 253 13.72 -4.07 2.08
N PHE A 254 14.84 -4.51 2.66
CA PHE A 254 15.24 -4.06 4.00
C PHE A 254 16.75 -3.83 4.17
N LEU A 255 17.56 -3.94 3.12
CA LEU A 255 18.99 -3.66 3.22
C LEU A 255 19.25 -2.16 3.49
N ALA A 256 19.88 -1.88 4.62
CA ALA A 256 20.42 -0.56 4.96
C ALA A 256 21.94 -0.57 4.92
N VAL A 257 22.53 0.17 4.00
CA VAL A 257 23.99 0.32 3.86
C VAL A 257 24.31 1.74 3.43
N LYS A 258 25.48 2.23 3.86
CA LYS A 258 25.91 3.61 3.67
C LYS A 258 25.92 4.00 2.19
N GLU A 259 26.36 3.09 1.32
CA GLU A 259 26.45 3.29 -0.12
C GLU A 259 25.07 3.62 -0.73
N LEU A 260 23.99 2.99 -0.25
CA LEU A 260 22.63 3.28 -0.68
C LEU A 260 22.13 4.60 -0.08
N THR A 261 22.38 4.84 1.21
CA THR A 261 22.02 6.08 1.91
C THR A 261 22.59 7.31 1.21
N GLU A 262 23.84 7.25 0.76
CA GLU A 262 24.52 8.36 0.07
C GLU A 262 24.07 8.52 -1.39
N SER A 263 23.42 7.51 -1.99
CA SER A 263 23.02 7.52 -3.40
C SER A 263 21.71 8.26 -3.70
N VAL A 264 20.95 8.63 -2.67
CA VAL A 264 19.63 9.25 -2.80
C VAL A 264 19.56 10.62 -2.13
N HIS A 265 18.74 11.51 -2.69
CA HIS A 265 18.40 12.77 -2.04
C HIS A 265 17.38 12.51 -0.92
N LEU A 266 17.55 13.20 0.24
CA LEU A 266 17.14 12.74 1.57
C LEU A 266 17.86 11.42 1.94
N PRO A 267 19.07 11.50 2.52
CA PRO A 267 19.89 10.33 2.81
C PRO A 267 19.18 9.33 3.71
N THR A 268 18.87 8.14 3.18
CA THR A 268 18.27 7.02 3.93
C THR A 268 18.46 5.70 3.16
N SER A 269 18.46 4.58 3.87
CA SER A 269 18.37 3.24 3.27
C SER A 269 17.64 2.26 4.21
N GLY A 270 17.25 1.10 3.67
CA GLY A 270 16.37 0.15 4.36
C GLY A 270 14.90 0.51 4.26
N ASN A 271 14.04 -0.29 4.89
CA ASN A 271 12.57 -0.13 4.93
C ASN A 271 11.88 0.07 3.56
N TYR A 272 12.47 -0.36 2.45
CA TYR A 272 11.87 -0.28 1.13
C TYR A 272 10.56 -1.07 1.04
N GLY A 273 10.48 -2.24 1.67
CA GLY A 273 9.24 -3.02 1.78
C GLY A 273 8.15 -2.29 2.58
N LEU A 274 8.54 -1.47 3.56
CA LEU A 274 7.60 -0.62 4.31
C LEU A 274 7.10 0.55 3.44
N SER A 275 7.99 1.13 2.62
CA SER A 275 7.63 2.15 1.62
C SER A 275 6.63 1.59 0.59
N ASP A 276 6.79 0.34 0.18
CA ASP A 276 5.89 -0.32 -0.77
C ASP A 276 4.47 -0.43 -0.17
N ILE A 277 4.36 -0.82 1.10
CA ILE A 277 3.07 -0.90 1.82
C ILE A 277 2.43 0.50 1.94
N VAL A 278 3.21 1.53 2.28
CA VAL A 278 2.71 2.92 2.34
C VAL A 278 2.20 3.37 0.97
N GLN A 279 2.88 3.00 -0.13
CA GLN A 279 2.44 3.33 -1.47
C GLN A 279 1.15 2.58 -1.86
N ALA A 280 1.01 1.32 -1.47
CA ALA A 280 -0.24 0.56 -1.67
C ALA A 280 -1.40 1.21 -0.90
N LEU A 281 -1.17 1.68 0.33
CA LEU A 281 -2.17 2.41 1.11
C LEU A 281 -2.57 3.74 0.46
N LYS A 282 -1.61 4.49 -0.11
CA LYS A 282 -1.92 5.69 -0.90
C LYS A 282 -2.78 5.34 -2.11
N TRP A 283 -2.45 4.27 -2.84
CA TRP A 283 -3.26 3.80 -3.96
C TRP A 283 -4.70 3.48 -3.53
N ILE A 284 -4.88 2.81 -2.38
CA ILE A 284 -6.20 2.53 -1.80
C ILE A 284 -6.95 3.84 -1.53
N GLN A 285 -6.30 4.82 -0.92
CA GLN A 285 -6.92 6.12 -0.62
C GLN A 285 -7.42 6.87 -1.86
N TYR A 286 -6.75 6.69 -3.01
CA TYR A 286 -7.15 7.34 -4.26
C TYR A 286 -8.13 6.52 -5.10
N ASN A 287 -8.09 5.18 -5.03
CA ASN A 287 -8.76 4.34 -6.03
C ASN A 287 -9.87 3.44 -5.47
N ILE A 288 -9.88 3.11 -4.17
CA ILE A 288 -10.74 2.02 -3.67
C ILE A 288 -12.24 2.29 -3.81
N GLU A 289 -12.65 3.56 -3.85
CA GLU A 289 -14.05 3.97 -4.08
C GLU A 289 -14.56 3.47 -5.46
N HIS A 290 -13.68 3.36 -6.47
CA HIS A 290 -14.03 2.81 -7.79
C HIS A 290 -14.25 1.29 -7.79
N PHE A 291 -13.80 0.60 -6.73
CA PHE A 291 -13.98 -0.83 -6.52
C PHE A 291 -15.10 -1.13 -5.50
N GLY A 292 -15.87 -0.11 -5.10
CA GLY A 292 -16.95 -0.24 -4.12
C GLY A 292 -16.50 -0.29 -2.66
N GLY A 293 -15.23 -0.01 -2.37
CA GLY A 293 -14.74 0.12 -0.99
C GLY A 293 -14.83 1.55 -0.45
N ASP A 294 -14.70 1.71 0.86
CA ASP A 294 -14.66 3.02 1.54
C ASP A 294 -13.24 3.34 2.00
N ARG A 295 -12.61 4.36 1.38
CA ARG A 295 -11.26 4.83 1.76
C ARG A 295 -11.17 5.33 3.21
N ARG A 296 -12.27 5.73 3.82
CA ARG A 296 -12.35 6.17 5.23
C ARG A 296 -12.45 5.00 6.21
N SER A 297 -12.62 3.77 5.72
CA SER A 297 -12.83 2.57 6.53
C SER A 297 -11.87 1.43 6.16
N VAL A 298 -10.60 1.78 5.91
CA VAL A 298 -9.53 0.81 5.61
C VAL A 298 -9.04 0.15 6.90
N THR A 299 -9.11 -1.18 6.97
CA THR A 299 -8.52 -2.00 8.06
C THR A 299 -7.29 -2.73 7.53
N LEU A 300 -6.14 -2.50 8.14
CA LEU A 300 -4.89 -3.17 7.78
C LEU A 300 -4.77 -4.50 8.53
N PHE A 301 -4.69 -5.61 7.82
CA PHE A 301 -4.57 -6.96 8.40
C PHE A 301 -3.18 -7.54 8.13
N GLY A 302 -2.45 -7.88 9.19
CA GLY A 302 -1.09 -8.41 9.11
C GLY A 302 -0.94 -9.72 9.88
N HIS A 303 -0.11 -10.62 9.35
CA HIS A 303 0.22 -11.91 9.96
C HIS A 303 1.73 -12.16 9.90
N ARG A 304 2.31 -12.72 10.98
CA ARG A 304 3.76 -12.98 11.12
C ARG A 304 4.60 -11.72 10.85
N ALA A 305 5.58 -11.79 9.94
CA ALA A 305 6.36 -10.61 9.57
C ALA A 305 5.47 -9.45 9.11
N GLY A 306 4.36 -9.73 8.42
CA GLY A 306 3.36 -8.72 8.08
C GLY A 306 2.73 -8.07 9.31
N ALA A 307 2.44 -8.82 10.38
CA ALA A 307 1.94 -8.27 11.64
C ALA A 307 2.95 -7.34 12.32
N THR A 308 4.25 -7.65 12.23
CA THR A 308 5.33 -6.75 12.70
C THR A 308 5.34 -5.44 11.92
N LEU A 309 5.27 -5.50 10.58
CA LEU A 309 5.19 -4.31 9.73
C LEU A 309 3.93 -3.48 10.02
N VAL A 310 2.77 -4.12 10.16
CA VAL A 310 1.49 -3.48 10.50
C VAL A 310 1.56 -2.81 11.87
N THR A 311 2.15 -3.47 12.86
CA THR A 311 2.32 -2.90 14.21
C THR A 311 3.26 -1.70 14.20
N ALA A 312 4.33 -1.76 13.41
CA ALA A 312 5.25 -0.63 13.23
C ALA A 312 4.57 0.56 12.53
N LEU A 313 3.82 0.32 11.45
CA LEU A 313 3.06 1.37 10.74
C LEU A 313 1.95 1.97 11.59
N ALA A 314 1.24 1.15 12.37
CA ALA A 314 0.23 1.62 13.33
C ALA A 314 0.84 2.54 14.40
N ALA A 315 2.14 2.43 14.62
CA ALA A 315 2.94 3.29 15.49
C ALA A 315 3.69 4.38 14.71
N THR A 316 3.26 4.77 13.51
CA THR A 316 3.81 5.92 12.78
C THR A 316 2.86 7.11 12.86
N ARG A 317 3.35 8.30 13.18
CA ARG A 317 2.52 9.52 13.19
C ARG A 317 1.96 9.81 11.80
N GLY A 318 0.65 10.06 11.69
CA GLY A 318 -0.01 10.28 10.40
C GLY A 318 -0.54 9.00 9.73
N ALA A 319 -0.38 7.83 10.35
CA ALA A 319 -0.93 6.56 9.86
C ALA A 319 -2.46 6.60 9.70
N GLU A 320 -3.15 7.39 10.53
CA GLU A 320 -4.61 7.59 10.49
C GLU A 320 -5.11 8.22 9.18
N LYS A 321 -4.21 8.83 8.39
CA LYS A 321 -4.51 9.35 7.05
C LYS A 321 -4.56 8.25 5.99
N LEU A 322 -3.95 7.09 6.26
CA LEU A 322 -3.80 6.00 5.31
C LEU A 322 -4.74 4.83 5.62
N PHE A 323 -4.99 4.55 6.89
CA PHE A 323 -5.91 3.51 7.33
C PHE A 323 -6.50 3.84 8.69
N LYS A 324 -7.69 3.29 8.97
CA LYS A 324 -8.46 3.62 10.17
C LYS A 324 -8.01 2.82 11.39
N GLN A 325 -7.65 1.56 11.16
CA GLN A 325 -7.40 0.58 12.21
C GLN A 325 -6.62 -0.62 11.68
N ALA A 326 -6.05 -1.39 12.59
CA ALA A 326 -5.18 -2.52 12.28
C ALA A 326 -5.51 -3.75 13.11
N TRP A 327 -5.31 -4.92 12.51
CA TRP A 327 -5.36 -6.23 13.13
C TRP A 327 -4.05 -6.97 12.81
N ALA A 328 -3.24 -7.26 13.83
CA ALA A 328 -1.92 -7.84 13.68
C ALA A 328 -1.81 -9.13 14.50
N THR A 329 -1.53 -10.25 13.84
CA THR A 329 -1.46 -11.56 14.49
C THR A 329 -0.12 -12.28 14.32
N SER A 330 0.36 -12.88 15.42
CA SER A 330 1.56 -13.71 15.48
C SER A 330 2.83 -13.03 14.95
N GLY A 331 2.94 -11.71 15.11
CA GLY A 331 4.14 -10.94 14.78
C GLY A 331 5.24 -11.01 15.84
N GLY A 332 6.38 -10.42 15.53
CA GLY A 332 7.47 -10.16 16.45
C GLY A 332 7.12 -9.08 17.48
N ALA A 333 7.67 -9.24 18.68
CA ALA A 333 7.54 -8.27 19.78
C ALA A 333 8.76 -7.34 19.90
N ILE A 334 9.77 -7.54 19.05
CA ILE A 334 11.00 -6.75 19.02
C ILE A 334 10.95 -5.83 17.80
N PHE A 335 11.11 -4.54 18.04
CA PHE A 335 11.06 -3.47 17.05
C PHE A 335 12.45 -2.81 16.93
N PRO A 336 12.75 -2.11 15.82
CA PRO A 336 14.11 -1.62 15.57
C PRO A 336 14.54 -0.61 16.62
N GLY A 337 15.59 -0.95 17.37
CA GLY A 337 16.19 -0.09 18.38
C GLY A 337 17.46 0.62 17.90
N LYS A 338 18.06 0.11 16.82
CA LYS A 338 19.29 0.62 16.22
C LYS A 338 19.00 1.81 15.29
N THR A 339 19.87 2.81 15.36
CA THR A 339 19.89 3.92 14.40
C THR A 339 20.26 3.42 12.99
N LEU A 340 19.90 4.18 11.95
CA LEU A 340 20.34 3.90 10.57
C LEU A 340 21.84 3.60 10.49
N MET A 341 22.68 4.43 11.12
CA MET A 341 24.14 4.26 11.11
C MET A 341 24.58 2.92 11.75
N GLU A 342 23.96 2.51 12.85
CA GLU A 342 24.27 1.22 13.49
C GLU A 342 23.84 0.04 12.63
N SER A 343 22.68 0.13 11.97
CA SER A 343 22.21 -0.88 11.01
C SER A 343 23.15 -0.99 9.80
N GLU A 344 23.60 0.14 9.24
CA GLU A 344 24.59 0.18 8.16
C GLU A 344 25.92 -0.47 8.58
N MET A 345 26.39 -0.19 9.81
CA MET A 345 27.60 -0.82 10.34
C MET A 345 27.44 -2.33 10.50
N GLY A 346 26.27 -2.79 10.96
CA GLY A 346 25.93 -4.21 11.07
C GLY A 346 25.92 -4.93 9.71
N ASN A 347 25.62 -4.20 8.63
CA ASN A 347 25.48 -4.74 7.28
C ASN A 347 26.77 -4.73 6.45
N LYS A 348 27.87 -4.17 6.97
CA LYS A 348 29.18 -4.14 6.27
C LYS A 348 29.70 -5.52 5.88
N HIS A 349 29.44 -6.54 6.71
CA HIS A 349 29.86 -7.90 6.39
C HIS A 349 29.14 -8.45 5.15
N TYR A 350 27.86 -8.12 4.98
CA TYR A 350 27.11 -8.48 3.77
C TYR A 350 27.70 -7.82 2.52
N MET A 351 28.06 -6.52 2.58
CA MET A 351 28.73 -5.83 1.47
C MET A 351 30.05 -6.50 1.06
N SER A 352 30.81 -7.00 2.04
CA SER A 352 32.03 -7.77 1.78
C SER A 352 31.75 -9.11 1.08
N ASN A 353 30.63 -9.76 1.41
CA ASN A 353 30.24 -11.05 0.82
C ASN A 353 29.76 -10.90 -0.63
N VAL A 354 29.01 -9.83 -0.94
CA VAL A 354 28.56 -9.54 -2.31
C VAL A 354 29.63 -8.85 -3.18
N GLN A 355 30.80 -8.54 -2.60
CA GLN A 355 31.92 -7.89 -3.28
C GLN A 355 31.54 -6.56 -3.98
N CYS A 356 30.63 -5.80 -3.37
CA CYS A 356 30.23 -4.47 -3.85
C CYS A 356 30.76 -3.37 -2.95
N GLU A 357 31.19 -2.26 -3.56
CA GLU A 357 31.71 -1.07 -2.87
C GLU A 357 30.92 0.20 -3.21
N SER A 358 29.85 0.10 -4.00
CA SER A 358 29.03 1.24 -4.42
C SER A 358 27.57 0.84 -4.63
N ALA A 359 26.67 1.84 -4.57
CA ALA A 359 25.27 1.65 -4.92
C ALA A 359 25.09 1.17 -6.36
N GLU A 360 25.89 1.68 -7.30
CA GLU A 360 25.85 1.26 -8.71
C GLU A 360 26.19 -0.23 -8.88
N CYS A 361 27.13 -0.76 -8.09
CA CYS A 361 27.43 -2.19 -8.07
C CYS A 361 26.21 -3.01 -7.63
N LEU A 362 25.57 -2.62 -6.52
CA LEU A 362 24.37 -3.30 -6.02
C LEU A 362 23.24 -3.25 -7.06
N LEU A 363 23.02 -2.10 -7.69
CA LEU A 363 21.99 -1.92 -8.72
C LEU A 363 22.20 -2.85 -9.92
N LYS A 364 23.45 -3.06 -10.36
CA LYS A 364 23.79 -3.90 -11.51
C LYS A 364 23.93 -5.39 -11.19
N ALA A 365 24.09 -5.76 -9.91
CA ALA A 365 24.26 -7.14 -9.51
C ALA A 365 23.01 -7.98 -9.81
N ASP A 366 23.19 -9.28 -9.96
CA ASP A 366 22.06 -10.19 -10.14
C ASP A 366 21.25 -10.31 -8.82
N ALA A 367 19.92 -10.23 -8.90
CA ALA A 367 19.09 -10.22 -7.70
C ALA A 367 19.08 -11.57 -6.98
N GLU A 368 19.13 -12.68 -7.71
CA GLU A 368 19.25 -14.01 -7.11
C GLU A 368 20.60 -14.15 -6.39
N TYR A 369 21.69 -13.66 -6.97
CA TYR A 369 23.00 -13.59 -6.31
C TYR A 369 22.96 -12.77 -5.02
N LEU A 370 22.36 -11.58 -5.02
CA LEU A 370 22.25 -10.72 -3.83
C LEU A 370 21.47 -11.42 -2.71
N VAL A 371 20.34 -12.03 -3.05
CA VAL A 371 19.50 -12.74 -2.09
C VAL A 371 20.20 -13.99 -1.57
N ASN A 372 20.90 -14.75 -2.42
CA ASN A 372 21.67 -15.94 -2.04
C ASN A 372 22.90 -15.61 -1.16
N SER A 373 23.45 -14.41 -1.29
CA SER A 373 24.60 -13.94 -0.50
C SER A 373 24.26 -13.55 0.93
N VAL A 374 22.99 -13.63 1.34
CA VAL A 374 22.56 -13.43 2.73
C VAL A 374 23.17 -14.50 3.62
N THR A 375 23.88 -14.06 4.66
CA THR A 375 24.52 -14.95 5.63
C THR A 375 23.50 -15.79 6.40
N ASP A 376 23.84 -17.02 6.74
CA ASP A 376 22.96 -17.92 7.51
C ASP A 376 22.57 -17.34 8.87
N THR A 377 23.38 -16.43 9.44
CA THR A 377 23.07 -15.71 10.69
C THR A 377 21.90 -14.73 10.56
N TRP A 378 21.59 -14.27 9.35
CA TRP A 378 20.44 -13.40 9.05
C TRP A 378 19.21 -14.20 8.63
N ARG A 379 19.41 -15.48 8.28
CA ARG A 379 18.30 -16.39 7.96
C ARG A 379 17.61 -16.79 9.24
N LYS A 380 16.29 -16.64 9.26
CA LYS A 380 15.46 -16.93 10.43
C LYS A 380 15.49 -18.43 10.75
N PRO A 381 16.03 -18.87 11.90
CA PRO A 381 15.72 -20.20 12.37
C PRO A 381 14.23 -20.26 12.72
N GLN A 382 13.57 -21.38 12.40
CA GLN A 382 12.21 -21.64 12.89
C GLN A 382 12.17 -21.47 14.42
N PRO A 383 11.06 -20.94 14.99
CA PRO A 383 10.98 -20.76 16.44
C PRO A 383 11.17 -22.09 17.15
N ASP A 384 12.19 -22.16 17.99
CA ASP A 384 12.49 -23.27 18.90
C ASP A 384 12.86 -22.66 20.27
N LEU A 385 13.04 -23.49 21.29
CA LEU A 385 13.54 -23.06 22.58
C LEU A 385 14.86 -22.29 22.43
N PRO A 386 15.11 -21.27 23.26
CA PRO A 386 16.38 -20.54 23.21
C PRO A 386 17.58 -21.47 23.30
N SER A 387 18.52 -21.33 22.37
CA SER A 387 19.70 -22.20 22.38
C SER A 387 20.70 -21.74 23.44
N LYS A 388 21.61 -22.64 23.85
CA LYS A 388 22.67 -22.35 24.82
C LYS A 388 23.65 -21.26 24.34
N THR A 389 23.78 -21.10 23.03
CA THR A 389 24.68 -20.13 22.37
C THR A 389 23.93 -18.93 21.78
N GLU A 390 22.61 -18.85 21.96
CA GLU A 390 21.83 -17.74 21.46
C GLU A 390 22.16 -16.46 22.20
N GLU A 391 22.54 -15.43 21.45
CA GLU A 391 22.82 -14.08 21.92
C GLU A 391 21.73 -13.12 21.39
N PRO A 392 20.68 -12.86 22.18
CA PRO A 392 19.53 -12.05 21.74
C PRO A 392 19.89 -10.66 21.21
N ASP A 393 20.94 -10.07 21.78
CA ASP A 393 21.40 -8.71 21.50
C ASP A 393 22.18 -8.61 20.18
N LYS A 394 22.61 -9.74 19.61
CA LYS A 394 23.38 -9.82 18.35
C LYS A 394 22.53 -10.22 17.13
N ARG A 395 21.22 -10.36 17.29
CA ARG A 395 20.33 -10.73 16.18
C ARG A 395 20.26 -9.59 15.16
N HIS A 396 20.11 -9.97 13.89
CA HIS A 396 19.97 -9.02 12.79
C HIS A 396 18.54 -8.46 12.75
N GLU A 397 18.41 -7.14 12.80
CA GLU A 397 17.13 -6.42 12.68
C GLU A 397 16.95 -5.96 11.23
N TRP A 398 15.90 -6.42 10.57
CA TRP A 398 15.59 -6.00 9.18
C TRP A 398 14.98 -4.60 9.12
N LEU A 399 14.11 -4.26 10.07
CA LEU A 399 13.58 -2.91 10.17
C LEU A 399 14.65 -1.96 10.70
N VAL A 400 14.60 -0.71 10.25
CA VAL A 400 15.58 0.33 10.61
C VAL A 400 14.87 1.58 11.11
N LEU A 401 15.41 2.25 12.14
CA LEU A 401 15.02 3.62 12.47
C LEU A 401 15.65 4.57 11.44
N ASP A 402 14.98 4.68 10.30
CA ASP A 402 15.46 5.36 9.10
C ASP A 402 15.29 6.89 9.15
N GLY A 403 14.55 7.41 10.14
CA GLY A 403 14.25 8.85 10.24
C GLY A 403 13.26 9.35 9.19
N ASN A 404 12.77 8.47 8.31
CA ASN A 404 11.85 8.78 7.24
C ASN A 404 10.45 8.19 7.52
N ILE A 405 10.30 6.87 7.43
CA ILE A 405 9.05 6.16 7.74
C ILE A 405 8.99 5.85 9.25
N LEU A 406 10.08 5.31 9.79
CA LEU A 406 10.23 4.98 11.21
C LEU A 406 11.16 6.00 11.87
N LYS A 407 10.56 7.08 12.38
CA LYS A 407 11.29 8.21 12.96
C LYS A 407 11.71 8.00 14.41
N GLU A 408 10.90 7.26 15.15
CA GLU A 408 11.08 6.97 16.57
C GLU A 408 10.70 5.51 16.82
N HIS A 409 11.22 4.93 17.90
CA HIS A 409 10.91 3.56 18.25
C HIS A 409 9.41 3.41 18.56
N PRO A 410 8.68 2.41 18.02
CA PRO A 410 7.23 2.24 18.24
C PRO A 410 6.79 2.32 19.72
N GLY A 411 7.59 1.73 20.61
CA GLY A 411 7.37 1.79 22.06
C GLY A 411 7.32 3.20 22.67
N GLN A 412 8.00 4.19 22.08
CA GLN A 412 7.93 5.59 22.54
C GLN A 412 6.56 6.19 22.24
N ILE A 413 5.96 5.84 21.09
CA ILE A 413 4.64 6.31 20.70
C ILE A 413 3.54 5.69 21.56
N TRP A 414 3.66 4.40 21.89
CA TRP A 414 2.69 3.73 22.78
C TRP A 414 2.72 4.30 24.20
N ALA A 415 3.91 4.67 24.68
CA ALA A 415 4.12 5.26 26.00
C ALA A 415 3.72 6.75 26.06
N SER A 416 3.58 7.41 24.91
CA SER A 416 3.19 8.83 24.83
C SER A 416 1.78 9.06 25.38
N GLU A 417 1.47 10.31 25.71
CA GLU A 417 0.12 10.68 26.15
C GLU A 417 -0.92 10.54 25.03
N GLU A 418 -0.52 10.80 23.79
CA GLU A 418 -1.34 10.68 22.58
C GLU A 418 -1.70 9.21 22.29
N GLY A 419 -0.82 8.27 22.66
CA GLY A 419 -1.00 6.85 22.44
C GLY A 419 -0.92 6.47 20.96
N LEU A 420 -1.55 5.35 20.59
CA LEU A 420 -1.56 4.87 19.21
C LEU A 420 -2.42 5.79 18.31
N PRO A 421 -1.90 6.22 17.13
CA PRO A 421 -2.66 6.98 16.14
C PRO A 421 -3.93 6.25 15.63
N VAL A 422 -3.88 4.92 15.58
CA VAL A 422 -4.93 4.06 15.04
C VAL A 422 -5.28 2.95 16.03
N LYS A 423 -6.51 2.43 15.96
CA LYS A 423 -6.91 1.29 16.79
C LYS A 423 -6.17 0.03 16.35
N LEU A 424 -5.64 -0.73 17.31
CA LEU A 424 -4.87 -1.93 17.06
C LEU A 424 -5.42 -3.11 17.86
N VAL A 425 -5.70 -4.21 17.17
CA VAL A 425 -5.89 -5.52 17.78
C VAL A 425 -4.63 -6.34 17.54
N LEU A 426 -4.04 -6.82 18.62
CA LEU A 426 -2.93 -7.76 18.60
C LEU A 426 -3.45 -9.15 18.95
N GLY A 427 -2.85 -10.18 18.39
CA GLY A 427 -3.11 -11.52 18.87
C GLY A 427 -2.14 -12.56 18.35
N THR A 428 -2.39 -13.81 18.72
CA THR A 428 -1.61 -14.96 18.26
C THR A 428 -2.37 -16.25 18.57
N THR A 429 -1.72 -17.40 18.35
CA THR A 429 -2.24 -18.72 18.64
C THR A 429 -1.39 -19.39 19.72
N ALA A 430 -2.02 -20.25 20.54
CA ALA A 430 -1.37 -20.88 21.70
C ALA A 430 -0.21 -21.82 21.32
N HIS A 431 -0.15 -22.25 20.05
CA HIS A 431 0.91 -23.11 19.53
C HIS A 431 1.57 -22.47 18.29
N ALA A 432 1.71 -21.14 18.26
CA ALA A 432 2.36 -20.40 17.16
C ALA A 432 3.83 -20.81 16.91
N GLY A 433 4.50 -21.41 17.89
CA GLY A 433 5.83 -22.01 17.78
C GLY A 433 5.84 -23.45 17.23
N ALA A 434 4.69 -24.07 17.01
CA ALA A 434 4.61 -25.36 16.34
C ALA A 434 5.11 -25.21 14.89
N SER A 435 5.97 -26.11 14.46
CA SER A 435 6.46 -26.15 13.08
C SER A 435 6.64 -27.58 12.62
N GLU A 436 6.51 -27.80 11.31
CA GLU A 436 6.83 -29.09 10.67
C GLU A 436 8.26 -29.52 10.96
N LYS A 437 9.22 -28.57 10.97
CA LYS A 437 10.62 -28.85 11.29
C LYS A 437 10.78 -29.41 12.71
N LEU A 438 10.10 -28.82 13.69
CA LEU A 438 10.11 -29.32 15.06
C LEU A 438 9.42 -30.68 15.14
N PHE A 439 8.27 -30.83 14.49
CA PHE A 439 7.54 -32.10 14.46
C PHE A 439 8.40 -33.22 13.89
N PHE A 440 8.95 -33.05 12.67
CA PHE A 440 9.74 -34.05 11.96
C PHE A 440 11.15 -34.29 12.54
N LYS A 441 11.57 -33.52 13.55
CA LYS A 441 12.82 -33.81 14.29
C LYS A 441 12.78 -35.22 14.90
N HIS A 442 11.60 -35.66 15.36
CA HIS A 442 11.37 -37.01 15.87
C HIS A 442 10.04 -37.54 15.30
N LYS A 443 9.99 -38.82 14.88
CA LYS A 443 8.75 -39.43 14.39
C LYS A 443 7.62 -39.38 15.43
N GLU A 444 7.98 -39.57 16.69
CA GLU A 444 7.10 -39.46 17.86
C GLU A 444 7.87 -38.77 18.99
N TRP A 445 7.23 -37.82 19.66
CA TRP A 445 7.80 -37.10 20.80
C TRP A 445 7.41 -37.81 22.11
N THR A 446 8.38 -38.45 22.77
CA THR A 446 8.20 -39.03 24.10
C THR A 446 8.54 -38.02 25.19
N GLU A 447 8.06 -38.25 26.41
CA GLU A 447 8.38 -37.39 27.57
C GLU A 447 9.90 -37.23 27.77
N GLU A 448 10.66 -38.30 27.58
CA GLU A 448 12.12 -38.27 27.69
C GLU A 448 12.77 -37.38 26.62
N LEU A 449 12.30 -37.46 25.38
CA LEU A 449 12.80 -36.61 24.29
C LEU A 449 12.44 -35.14 24.51
N VAL A 450 11.25 -34.86 25.03
CA VAL A 450 10.85 -33.49 25.41
C VAL A 450 11.76 -32.96 26.52
N ARG A 451 11.99 -33.76 27.57
CA ARG A 451 12.90 -33.39 28.67
C ARG A 451 14.31 -33.11 28.16
N GLN A 452 14.86 -34.02 27.36
CA GLN A 452 16.20 -33.86 26.77
C GLN A 452 16.29 -32.57 25.93
N HIS A 453 15.27 -32.28 25.11
CA HIS A 453 15.23 -31.06 24.30
C HIS A 453 15.21 -29.78 25.17
N VAL A 454 14.50 -29.82 26.30
CA VAL A 454 14.48 -28.71 27.28
C VAL A 454 15.83 -28.57 28.00
N GLU A 455 16.47 -29.67 28.38
CA GLU A 455 17.82 -29.69 28.99
C GLU A 455 18.92 -29.20 28.04
N ASP A 456 18.76 -29.47 26.75
CA ASP A 456 19.67 -29.02 25.70
C ASP A 456 19.52 -27.53 25.37
N SER A 457 18.43 -26.91 25.79
CA SER A 457 18.17 -25.48 25.62
C SER A 457 18.83 -24.60 26.69
N LYS A 458 18.64 -23.28 26.57
CA LYS A 458 19.00 -22.28 27.60
C LYS A 458 18.33 -22.57 28.94
N LEU A 459 17.16 -23.21 28.94
CA LEU A 459 16.42 -23.55 30.16
C LEU A 459 17.18 -24.57 31.02
N GLY A 460 17.91 -25.50 30.39
CA GLY A 460 18.84 -26.40 31.08
C GLY A 460 19.98 -25.66 31.77
N GLN A 461 20.56 -24.64 31.14
CA GLN A 461 21.60 -23.81 31.77
C GLN A 461 21.08 -23.01 32.97
N LEU A 462 19.79 -22.67 32.99
CA LEU A 462 19.14 -21.96 34.08
C LEU A 462 18.67 -22.89 35.20
N ASN A 463 18.84 -24.20 35.06
CA ASN A 463 18.38 -25.21 36.02
C ASN A 463 16.88 -25.10 36.36
N VAL A 464 16.03 -24.76 35.38
CA VAL A 464 14.58 -24.60 35.55
C VAL A 464 13.75 -25.74 34.92
N VAL A 465 14.40 -26.80 34.45
CA VAL A 465 13.77 -27.89 33.68
C VAL A 465 12.59 -28.52 34.43
N ASP A 466 12.78 -28.88 35.70
CA ASP A 466 11.71 -29.49 36.50
C ASP A 466 10.59 -28.51 36.88
N GLU A 467 10.87 -27.21 36.94
CA GLU A 467 9.84 -26.18 37.13
C GLU A 467 8.97 -26.07 35.87
N VAL A 468 9.59 -26.01 34.69
CA VAL A 468 8.86 -25.80 33.43
C VAL A 468 8.08 -27.04 33.00
N LEU A 469 8.58 -28.24 33.24
CA LEU A 469 7.86 -29.48 32.95
C LEU A 469 6.67 -29.74 33.91
N LYS A 470 6.56 -28.98 35.01
CA LYS A 470 5.33 -28.94 35.83
C LYS A 470 4.27 -27.99 35.27
N LEU A 471 4.71 -26.96 34.55
CA LEU A 471 3.83 -25.95 33.94
C LEU A 471 3.30 -26.44 32.59
N TYR A 472 4.13 -27.13 31.81
CA TYR A 472 3.80 -27.64 30.49
C TYR A 472 3.84 -29.17 30.48
N PRO A 473 2.80 -29.85 29.97
CA PRO A 473 2.87 -31.29 29.77
C PRO A 473 4.05 -31.68 28.89
N SER A 474 4.73 -32.79 29.22
CA SER A 474 5.86 -33.34 28.45
C SER A 474 5.41 -34.00 27.13
N THR A 475 4.61 -33.30 26.33
CA THR A 475 4.09 -33.74 25.04
C THR A 475 4.53 -32.77 23.94
N TYR A 476 4.41 -33.16 22.67
CA TYR A 476 4.67 -32.24 21.55
C TYR A 476 3.82 -30.96 21.63
N GLN A 477 2.56 -31.10 22.04
CA GLN A 477 1.66 -29.96 22.23
C GLN A 477 2.16 -29.04 23.36
N GLY A 478 2.53 -29.60 24.51
CA GLY A 478 3.07 -28.82 25.63
C GLY A 478 4.42 -28.16 25.32
N LEU A 479 5.30 -28.85 24.59
CA LEU A 479 6.54 -28.27 24.07
C LEU A 479 6.27 -27.11 23.11
N SER A 480 5.31 -27.29 22.19
CA SER A 480 4.93 -26.24 21.24
C SER A 480 4.34 -25.03 21.96
N ALA A 481 3.51 -25.23 22.98
CA ALA A 481 2.99 -24.15 23.83
C ALA A 481 4.13 -23.45 24.59
N MET A 482 5.08 -24.19 25.16
CA MET A 482 6.25 -23.62 25.85
C MET A 482 7.09 -22.72 24.91
N ILE A 483 7.37 -23.19 23.70
CA ILE A 483 8.10 -22.41 22.68
C ILE A 483 7.29 -21.16 22.31
N SER A 484 5.97 -21.32 22.09
CA SER A 484 5.07 -20.24 21.73
C SER A 484 5.04 -19.15 22.79
N ASP A 485 4.95 -19.53 24.07
CA ASP A 485 4.91 -18.59 25.19
C ASP A 485 6.20 -17.79 25.31
N ILE A 486 7.37 -18.45 25.17
CA ILE A 486 8.67 -17.79 25.24
C ILE A 486 8.91 -16.86 24.04
N ARG A 487 8.54 -17.31 22.83
CA ARG A 487 8.90 -16.63 21.58
C ARG A 487 7.88 -15.60 21.13
N ILE A 488 6.59 -15.84 21.32
CA ILE A 488 5.53 -15.10 20.62
C ILE A 488 4.48 -14.58 21.61
N VAL A 489 3.80 -15.47 22.34
CA VAL A 489 2.59 -15.12 23.12
C VAL A 489 2.90 -14.14 24.24
N CYS A 490 3.83 -14.50 25.15
CA CYS A 490 4.12 -13.63 26.30
C CYS A 490 4.86 -12.35 25.92
N PRO A 491 5.80 -12.34 24.94
CA PRO A 491 6.35 -11.10 24.41
C PRO A 491 5.30 -10.16 23.80
N LEU A 492 4.39 -10.66 22.96
CA LEU A 492 3.33 -9.85 22.37
C LEU A 492 2.35 -9.36 23.44
N LEU A 493 2.01 -10.20 24.41
CA LEU A 493 1.19 -9.78 25.55
C LEU A 493 1.89 -8.65 26.32
N ALA A 494 3.17 -8.80 26.65
CA ALA A 494 3.95 -7.76 27.35
C ALA A 494 3.97 -6.43 26.57
N VAL A 495 4.14 -6.48 25.26
CA VAL A 495 4.05 -5.30 24.38
C VAL A 495 2.65 -4.69 24.39
N SER A 496 1.60 -5.51 24.27
CA SER A 496 0.21 -5.04 24.25
C SER A 496 -0.17 -4.31 25.54
N THR A 497 0.41 -4.68 26.69
CA THR A 497 0.11 -4.02 27.96
C THR A 497 0.59 -2.57 28.03
N GLN A 498 1.58 -2.21 27.22
CA GLN A 498 2.14 -0.86 27.11
C GLN A 498 1.28 0.04 26.20
N MET A 499 0.43 -0.53 25.36
CA MET A 499 -0.41 0.19 24.42
C MET A 499 -1.75 0.57 25.08
N ARG A 500 -2.06 1.87 25.14
CA ARG A 500 -3.39 2.35 25.55
C ARG A 500 -4.41 1.96 24.47
N ASN A 501 -5.51 1.32 24.86
CA ASN A 501 -6.61 0.88 24.00
C ASN A 501 -6.29 -0.22 22.95
N ALA A 502 -5.18 -0.95 23.09
CA ALA A 502 -4.98 -2.19 22.32
C ALA A 502 -5.77 -3.35 22.95
N THR A 503 -6.33 -4.22 22.11
CA THR A 503 -6.92 -5.49 22.55
C THR A 503 -5.97 -6.62 22.21
N PHE A 504 -5.77 -7.56 23.14
CA PHE A 504 -4.97 -8.76 22.89
C PHE A 504 -5.86 -10.00 22.86
N TYR A 505 -5.67 -10.89 21.88
CA TYR A 505 -6.33 -12.19 21.85
C TYR A 505 -5.37 -13.36 21.68
N VAL A 506 -5.74 -14.53 22.20
CA VAL A 506 -5.02 -15.79 21.98
C VAL A 506 -6.00 -16.87 21.52
N VAL A 507 -5.75 -17.48 20.37
CA VAL A 507 -6.51 -18.64 19.90
C VAL A 507 -5.97 -19.92 20.55
N THR A 508 -6.83 -20.64 21.24
CA THR A 508 -6.52 -21.95 21.84
C THR A 508 -7.20 -23.11 21.11
N GLN A 509 -8.18 -22.84 20.24
CA GLN A 509 -8.85 -23.88 19.46
C GLN A 509 -7.85 -24.62 18.56
N THR A 510 -7.75 -25.93 18.77
CA THR A 510 -6.84 -26.80 18.02
C THR A 510 -7.46 -27.35 16.74
N ARG A 511 -6.58 -27.70 15.79
CA ARG A 511 -6.92 -28.35 14.52
C ARG A 511 -5.93 -29.45 14.15
N GLY A 512 -6.29 -30.19 13.10
CA GLY A 512 -5.43 -31.21 12.49
C GLY A 512 -5.18 -32.43 13.38
N GLU A 513 -4.34 -33.33 12.88
CA GLU A 513 -3.97 -34.58 13.58
C GLU A 513 -3.05 -34.33 14.78
N LEU A 514 -2.27 -33.25 14.70
CA LEU A 514 -1.34 -32.84 15.77
C LEU A 514 -2.06 -32.20 16.97
N ASN A 515 -3.35 -31.90 16.83
CA ASN A 515 -4.17 -31.26 17.86
C ASN A 515 -3.51 -29.98 18.42
N VAL A 516 -3.05 -29.10 17.53
CA VAL A 516 -2.41 -27.82 17.88
C VAL A 516 -3.20 -26.66 17.27
N ALA A 517 -3.13 -25.50 17.92
CA ALA A 517 -3.54 -24.21 17.37
C ALA A 517 -2.29 -23.56 16.77
N ASP A 518 -1.89 -24.02 15.57
CA ASP A 518 -0.68 -23.55 14.88
C ASP A 518 -0.75 -22.06 14.51
N VAL A 519 0.36 -21.52 14.01
CA VAL A 519 0.54 -20.08 13.71
C VAL A 519 -0.44 -19.53 12.66
N ASP A 520 -1.08 -20.38 11.85
CA ASP A 520 -1.99 -19.99 10.77
C ASP A 520 -3.47 -20.20 11.13
N SER A 521 -3.75 -20.82 12.29
CA SER A 521 -5.10 -21.26 12.68
C SER A 521 -6.14 -20.13 12.76
N ASP A 522 -5.72 -18.93 13.15
CA ASP A 522 -6.59 -17.77 13.29
C ASP A 522 -6.85 -17.07 11.95
N VAL A 523 -5.79 -16.85 11.15
CA VAL A 523 -5.89 -16.28 9.80
C VAL A 523 -6.74 -17.18 8.90
N ASP A 524 -6.56 -18.49 8.97
CA ASP A 524 -7.35 -19.42 8.17
C ASP A 524 -8.83 -19.37 8.56
N ALA A 525 -9.15 -19.20 9.83
CA ALA A 525 -10.54 -19.05 10.26
C ALA A 525 -11.13 -17.71 9.79
N ILE A 526 -10.38 -16.60 9.93
CA ILE A 526 -10.80 -15.26 9.47
C ILE A 526 -11.07 -15.25 7.96
N LEU A 527 -10.18 -15.85 7.17
CA LEU A 527 -10.25 -15.89 5.71
C LEU A 527 -11.10 -17.04 5.16
N GLY A 528 -11.71 -17.87 6.02
CA GLY A 528 -12.56 -18.99 5.59
C GLY A 528 -11.81 -20.17 4.96
N ARG A 529 -10.50 -20.27 5.19
CA ARG A 529 -9.65 -21.40 4.78
C ARG A 529 -9.57 -22.52 5.81
N TYR A 530 -10.07 -22.29 7.01
CA TYR A 530 -10.13 -23.29 8.09
C TYR A 530 -11.21 -24.33 7.78
N GLU A 531 -10.86 -25.62 7.80
CA GLU A 531 -11.80 -26.73 7.60
C GLU A 531 -12.26 -27.34 8.94
N PRO A 532 -13.44 -26.97 9.47
CA PRO A 532 -13.90 -27.46 10.76
C PRO A 532 -14.45 -28.89 10.65
N LYS A 533 -13.90 -29.82 11.44
CA LYS A 533 -14.32 -31.23 11.53
C LYS A 533 -15.31 -31.47 12.67
N THR A 534 -15.29 -30.65 13.72
CA THR A 534 -16.15 -30.80 14.90
C THR A 534 -17.11 -29.62 15.08
N ALA A 535 -18.12 -29.77 15.96
CA ALA A 535 -19.07 -28.70 16.25
C ALA A 535 -18.38 -27.51 16.95
N GLU A 536 -17.41 -27.80 17.82
CA GLU A 536 -16.59 -26.83 18.54
C GLU A 536 -15.76 -26.00 17.55
N GLN A 537 -15.14 -26.67 16.57
CA GLN A 537 -14.38 -25.99 15.51
C GLN A 537 -15.27 -25.11 14.62
N LYS A 538 -16.51 -25.50 14.35
CA LYS A 538 -17.47 -24.64 13.62
C LYS A 538 -17.86 -23.40 14.42
N ARG A 539 -18.04 -23.54 15.74
CA ARG A 539 -18.30 -22.42 16.65
C ARG A 539 -17.12 -21.47 16.72
N TYR A 540 -15.90 -22.01 16.87
CA TYR A 540 -14.66 -21.25 16.81
C TYR A 540 -14.57 -20.36 15.56
N VAL A 541 -14.71 -20.95 14.36
CA VAL A 541 -14.63 -20.19 13.10
C VAL A 541 -15.66 -19.06 13.09
N SER A 542 -16.90 -19.36 13.50
CA SER A 542 -17.99 -18.38 13.56
C SER A 542 -17.67 -17.26 14.56
N ALA A 543 -17.16 -17.60 15.73
CA ALA A 543 -16.86 -16.67 16.81
C ALA A 543 -15.70 -15.74 16.44
N LEU A 544 -14.62 -16.28 15.86
CA LEU A 544 -13.47 -15.48 15.42
C LEU A 544 -13.80 -14.60 14.21
N GLN A 545 -14.57 -15.09 13.24
CA GLN A 545 -15.04 -14.27 12.13
C GLN A 545 -15.94 -13.13 12.63
N GLN A 546 -16.88 -13.42 13.54
CA GLN A 546 -17.70 -12.37 14.15
C GLN A 546 -16.83 -11.33 14.87
N LEU A 547 -15.82 -11.77 15.63
CA LEU A 547 -14.89 -10.88 16.33
C LEU A 547 -14.15 -9.95 15.35
N PHE A 548 -13.58 -10.52 14.28
CA PHE A 548 -12.82 -9.79 13.27
C PHE A 548 -13.70 -8.84 12.45
N TYR A 549 -14.78 -9.34 11.82
CA TYR A 549 -15.62 -8.53 10.95
C TYR A 549 -16.40 -7.46 11.72
N TYR A 550 -16.78 -7.73 12.98
CA TYR A 550 -17.37 -6.70 13.84
C TYR A 550 -16.35 -5.58 14.11
N PHE A 551 -15.08 -5.91 14.35
CA PHE A 551 -14.03 -4.91 14.46
C PHE A 551 -13.86 -4.14 13.14
N VAL A 552 -13.78 -4.81 11.98
CA VAL A 552 -13.70 -4.15 10.66
C VAL A 552 -14.83 -3.14 10.47
N TRP A 553 -16.06 -3.49 10.84
CA TRP A 553 -17.25 -2.66 10.59
C TRP A 553 -17.44 -1.53 11.62
N HIS A 554 -17.15 -1.79 12.90
CA HIS A 554 -17.49 -0.88 13.99
C HIS A 554 -16.28 -0.25 14.68
N GLY A 555 -15.07 -0.74 14.40
CA GLY A 555 -13.83 -0.37 15.06
C GLY A 555 -13.87 -0.60 16.56
N LYS A 556 -14.58 -1.62 17.02
CA LYS A 556 -14.67 -2.02 18.43
C LYS A 556 -14.58 -3.53 18.52
N VAL A 557 -13.99 -4.01 19.60
CA VAL A 557 -14.00 -5.45 19.92
C VAL A 557 -15.11 -5.70 20.94
N GLN A 558 -15.93 -6.73 20.73
CA GLN A 558 -16.95 -7.15 21.70
C GLN A 558 -16.47 -8.40 22.47
N PRO A 559 -16.90 -8.55 23.75
CA PRO A 559 -17.75 -7.66 24.55
C PRO A 559 -17.04 -6.38 25.04
N GLN A 560 -17.76 -5.24 25.06
CA GLN A 560 -17.24 -3.95 25.58
C GLN A 560 -17.09 -3.89 27.11
N GLN A 561 -17.60 -4.90 27.84
CA GLN A 561 -17.69 -4.94 29.30
C GLN A 561 -16.45 -5.51 30.02
N LEU A 562 -15.36 -5.74 29.30
CA LEU A 562 -14.25 -6.49 29.87
C LEU A 562 -13.23 -5.54 30.50
N SER A 563 -13.21 -5.52 31.83
CA SER A 563 -12.11 -4.95 32.64
C SER A 563 -10.76 -5.61 32.37
N ASN A 564 -10.76 -6.73 31.64
CA ASN A 564 -9.65 -7.62 31.41
C ASN A 564 -9.16 -7.50 29.96
N LYS A 565 -7.85 -7.32 29.77
CA LYS A 565 -7.22 -6.93 28.49
C LYS A 565 -7.05 -8.08 27.48
N ILE A 566 -7.41 -9.32 27.83
CA ILE A 566 -7.10 -10.52 27.05
C ILE A 566 -8.38 -11.26 26.67
N LEU A 567 -8.48 -11.64 25.39
CA LEU A 567 -9.53 -12.49 24.84
C LEU A 567 -8.95 -13.88 24.53
N ILE A 568 -9.53 -14.92 25.11
CA ILE A 568 -9.23 -16.30 24.75
C ILE A 568 -10.27 -16.75 23.75
N VAL A 569 -9.81 -17.20 22.59
CA VAL A 569 -10.65 -17.64 21.48
C VAL A 569 -10.52 -19.15 21.34
N GLU A 570 -11.50 -19.88 21.87
CA GLU A 570 -11.62 -21.32 21.73
C GLU A 570 -12.88 -21.61 20.89
N GLN A 571 -13.77 -22.50 21.34
CA GLN A 571 -15.11 -22.64 20.76
C GLN A 571 -15.92 -21.33 20.85
N ASP A 572 -15.67 -20.51 21.86
CA ASP A 572 -16.30 -19.21 22.11
C ASP A 572 -15.22 -18.18 22.48
N VAL A 573 -15.57 -16.89 22.39
CA VAL A 573 -14.69 -15.79 22.83
C VAL A 573 -14.96 -15.49 24.30
N VAL A 574 -13.97 -15.73 25.15
CA VAL A 574 -14.05 -15.52 26.60
C VAL A 574 -12.98 -14.52 27.04
N SER A 575 -13.29 -13.68 28.02
CA SER A 575 -12.30 -12.78 28.59
C SER A 575 -11.53 -13.41 29.73
N ALA A 576 -10.22 -13.16 29.75
CA ALA A 576 -9.35 -13.61 30.83
C ALA A 576 -8.55 -12.43 31.39
N ALA A 577 -8.38 -12.40 32.72
CA ALA A 577 -7.57 -11.39 33.40
C ALA A 577 -6.07 -11.56 33.12
N ASN A 578 -5.64 -12.80 32.86
CA ASN A 578 -4.26 -13.15 32.59
C ASN A 578 -4.19 -14.33 31.62
N TYR A 579 -3.07 -14.50 30.94
CA TYR A 579 -2.74 -15.69 30.15
C TYR A 579 -1.67 -16.50 30.89
N THR A 580 -1.88 -17.81 31.00
CA THR A 580 -1.08 -18.71 31.84
C THR A 580 0.41 -18.64 31.51
N HIS A 581 1.25 -18.72 32.55
CA HIS A 581 2.72 -18.82 32.50
C HIS A 581 3.50 -17.58 32.06
N CYS A 582 2.88 -16.53 31.52
CA CYS A 582 3.63 -15.33 31.14
C CYS A 582 4.32 -14.63 32.32
N ASP A 583 3.69 -14.55 33.48
CA ASP A 583 4.31 -14.00 34.70
C ASP A 583 5.56 -14.76 35.11
N TYR A 584 5.58 -16.08 34.90
CA TYR A 584 6.73 -16.92 35.19
C TYR A 584 7.91 -16.57 34.26
N TRP A 585 7.67 -16.48 32.95
CA TRP A 585 8.72 -16.17 31.97
C TRP A 585 9.27 -14.75 32.11
N ILE A 586 8.40 -13.78 32.44
CA ILE A 586 8.79 -12.41 32.73
C ILE A 586 9.67 -12.37 33.98
N LYS A 587 9.28 -13.07 35.06
CA LYS A 587 10.06 -13.14 36.31
C LYS A 587 11.44 -13.78 36.15
N LYS A 588 11.60 -14.70 35.19
CA LYS A 588 12.86 -15.40 34.90
C LYS A 588 13.76 -14.66 33.90
N ASP A 589 13.41 -13.43 33.50
CA ASP A 589 14.15 -12.62 32.50
C ASP A 589 14.35 -13.33 31.15
N ILE A 590 13.41 -14.23 30.80
CA ILE A 590 13.39 -14.91 29.49
C ILE A 590 12.59 -14.07 28.49
N VAL A 591 11.44 -13.54 28.92
CA VAL A 591 10.57 -12.68 28.12
C VAL A 591 10.74 -11.23 28.59
N PRO A 592 10.92 -10.25 27.69
CA PRO A 592 10.87 -10.36 26.22
C PRO A 592 12.23 -10.65 25.55
N ARG A 593 13.30 -10.91 26.33
CA ARG A 593 14.67 -11.01 25.80
C ARG A 593 14.81 -12.01 24.66
N TYR A 594 14.23 -13.20 24.80
CA TYR A 594 14.27 -14.25 23.80
C TYR A 594 13.05 -14.26 22.86
N ALA A 595 12.27 -13.19 22.80
CA ALA A 595 11.15 -13.07 21.87
C ALA A 595 11.59 -13.26 20.41
N GLN A 596 10.69 -13.72 19.55
CA GLN A 596 10.93 -13.84 18.12
C GLN A 596 11.22 -12.47 17.51
N LEU A 597 12.29 -12.40 16.73
CA LEU A 597 12.60 -11.30 15.83
C LEU A 597 12.21 -11.74 14.42
N ASP A 598 11.46 -10.90 13.71
CA ASP A 598 10.81 -11.31 12.47
C ASP A 598 11.67 -11.20 11.22
#